data_AF-A0A7U3SQ75-F1
#
_entry.id   AF-A0A7U3SQ75-F1
#
_cell.length_a   1.000
_cell.length_b   1.000
_cell.length_c   1.000
_cell.angle_alpha   90.00
_cell.angle_beta   90.00
_cell.angle_gamma   90.00
#
_symmetry.space_group_name_H-M   'P 1'
#
loop_
_entity.id
_entity.type
_entity.pdbx_description
1 polymer ?
#
loop_
_entity_poly.entity_id
_entity_poly.type
_entity_poly.pdbx_seq_one_letter_code
_entity_poly.pdbx_strand_id
1 'polypeptide(L)'
;MNDADVKNIINENQEHIERLKKMLLNILSVSNIRFWYWKLDHFRISENIYEDLMEMDALMTSIIVSYGRLFNSSFGSTRMNEGIVPNNLREMHKHILDLRNNKYAHHGGHQSIQPNISIENKGTHLNVALGAEIGTWLGAPQEWKELFEWLDGYMHSEVKKKLAMLTKLTGIEWKIQDHDAPWWIS
;
A
#
# COMPACT_ATOMS: atom_id res chain seq x y z
N MET A 1 -1.78 -34.96 17.94
CA MET A 1 -1.89 -35.10 16.48
C MET A 1 -0.47 -35.29 15.96
N ASN A 2 -0.23 -36.29 15.12
CA ASN A 2 1.10 -36.54 14.56
C ASN A 2 1.31 -35.74 13.24
N ASP A 3 2.53 -35.72 12.73
CA ASP A 3 2.87 -34.93 11.52
C ASP A 3 2.18 -35.44 10.24
N ALA A 4 1.82 -36.72 10.17
CA ALA A 4 1.11 -37.29 9.03
C ALA A 4 -0.36 -36.83 9.03
N ASP A 5 -1.00 -36.77 10.20
CA ASP A 5 -2.36 -36.26 10.37
C ASP A 5 -2.45 -34.79 9.94
N VAL A 6 -1.47 -33.96 10.34
CA VAL A 6 -1.38 -32.55 9.93
C VAL A 6 -1.26 -32.40 8.42
N LYS A 7 -0.39 -33.19 7.78
CA LYS A 7 -0.22 -33.16 6.33
C LYS A 7 -1.50 -33.55 5.59
N ASN A 8 -2.22 -34.56 6.08
CA ASN A 8 -3.49 -34.97 5.49
C ASN A 8 -4.54 -33.85 5.59
N ILE A 9 -4.69 -33.23 6.76
CA ILE A 9 -5.60 -32.09 6.95
C ILE A 9 -5.25 -30.93 6.01
N ILE A 10 -3.97 -30.61 5.89
CA ILE A 10 -3.49 -29.56 4.98
C ILE A 10 -3.82 -29.90 3.52
N ASN A 11 -3.57 -31.14 3.09
CA ASN A 11 -3.81 -31.58 1.72
C ASN A 11 -5.31 -31.57 1.38
N GLU A 12 -6.17 -32.06 2.29
CA GLU A 12 -7.63 -32.05 2.12
C GLU A 12 -8.20 -30.64 2.04
N ASN A 13 -7.52 -29.65 2.63
CA ASN A 13 -7.95 -28.25 2.68
C ASN A 13 -7.04 -27.32 1.83
N GLN A 14 -6.30 -27.88 0.86
CA GLN A 14 -5.27 -27.16 0.12
C GLN A 14 -5.80 -25.89 -0.56
N GLU A 15 -7.01 -25.91 -1.12
CA GLU A 15 -7.61 -24.73 -1.75
C GLU A 15 -7.80 -23.57 -0.77
N HIS A 16 -8.26 -23.85 0.46
CA HIS A 16 -8.44 -22.85 1.51
C HIS A 16 -7.09 -22.29 1.98
N ILE A 17 -6.08 -23.14 2.07
CA ILE A 17 -4.71 -22.75 2.44
C ILE A 17 -4.08 -21.87 1.34
N GLU A 18 -4.25 -22.22 0.08
CA GLU A 18 -3.76 -21.39 -1.03
C GLU A 18 -4.45 -20.02 -1.06
N ARG A 19 -5.76 -19.95 -0.77
CA ARG A 19 -6.46 -18.67 -0.63
C ARG A 19 -5.91 -17.83 0.53
N LEU A 20 -5.57 -18.45 1.67
CA LEU A 20 -4.91 -17.77 2.79
C LEU A 20 -3.51 -17.26 2.39
N LYS A 21 -2.71 -18.07 1.68
CA LYS A 21 -1.39 -17.64 1.18
C LYS A 21 -1.50 -16.43 0.25
N LYS A 22 -2.46 -16.41 -0.67
CA LYS A 22 -2.71 -15.25 -1.54
C LYS A 22 -3.11 -14.01 -0.75
N MET A 23 -3.81 -14.19 0.37
CA MET A 23 -4.20 -13.11 1.27
C MET A 23 -3.00 -12.52 2.05
N LEU A 24 -1.94 -13.31 2.31
CA LEU A 24 -0.71 -12.79 2.95
C LEU A 24 -0.06 -11.68 2.13
N LEU A 25 -0.14 -11.72 0.80
CA LEU A 25 0.38 -10.64 -0.05
C LEU A 25 -0.41 -9.33 0.12
N ASN A 26 -1.71 -9.43 0.37
CA ASN A 26 -2.53 -8.26 0.69
C ASN A 26 -2.19 -7.74 2.09
N ILE A 27 -2.00 -8.61 3.08
CA ILE A 27 -1.58 -8.23 4.44
C ILE A 27 -0.24 -7.50 4.38
N LEU A 28 0.74 -8.03 3.65
CA LEU A 28 2.04 -7.37 3.45
C LEU A 28 1.88 -5.98 2.82
N SER A 29 0.98 -5.84 1.85
CA SER A 29 0.70 -4.55 1.22
C SER A 29 0.08 -3.56 2.23
N VAL A 30 -0.82 -4.02 3.11
CA VAL A 30 -1.38 -3.20 4.19
C VAL A 30 -0.33 -2.83 5.23
N SER A 31 0.52 -3.77 5.66
CA SER A 31 1.65 -3.47 6.56
C SER A 31 2.57 -2.40 5.97
N ASN A 32 2.89 -2.48 4.67
CA ASN A 32 3.69 -1.47 3.98
C ASN A 32 3.00 -0.10 4.00
N ILE A 33 1.69 -0.05 3.69
CA ILE A 33 0.91 1.19 3.74
C ILE A 33 1.00 1.81 5.13
N ARG A 34 0.72 1.04 6.19
CA ARG A 34 0.75 1.52 7.58
C ARG A 34 2.13 2.00 7.99
N PHE A 35 3.17 1.22 7.70
CA PHE A 35 4.55 1.56 8.07
C PHE A 35 5.04 2.83 7.38
N TRP A 36 4.88 2.93 6.07
CA TRP A 36 5.34 4.09 5.32
C TRP A 36 4.50 5.33 5.61
N TYR A 37 3.20 5.17 5.87
CA TYR A 37 2.35 6.28 6.31
C TYR A 37 2.82 6.81 7.66
N TRP A 38 3.09 5.93 8.63
CA TRP A 38 3.65 6.34 9.92
C TRP A 38 4.99 7.08 9.76
N LYS A 39 5.88 6.57 8.90
CA LYS A 39 7.16 7.22 8.60
C LYS A 39 6.97 8.62 8.01
N LEU A 40 6.03 8.77 7.09
CA LEU A 40 5.73 10.05 6.45
C LEU A 40 5.04 11.03 7.40
N ASP A 41 4.19 10.54 8.31
CA ASP A 41 3.50 11.32 9.34
C ASP A 41 4.48 11.84 10.42
N HIS A 42 5.52 11.06 10.70
CA HIS A 42 6.57 11.41 11.66
C HIS A 42 7.84 11.96 10.99
N PHE A 43 7.75 12.34 9.72
CA PHE A 43 8.88 12.84 8.97
C PHE A 43 9.42 14.14 9.58
N ARG A 44 10.74 14.23 9.76
CA ARG A 44 11.39 15.43 10.28
C ARG A 44 12.15 16.11 9.16
N ILE A 45 11.73 17.33 8.84
CA ILE A 45 12.40 18.17 7.84
C ILE A 45 13.81 18.50 8.36
N SER A 46 14.79 18.27 7.51
CA SER A 46 16.20 18.54 7.75
C SER A 46 16.60 19.92 7.20
N GLU A 47 17.89 20.24 7.25
CA GLU A 47 18.43 21.44 6.59
C GLU A 47 18.52 21.25 5.06
N ASN A 48 18.44 20.01 4.56
CA ASN A 48 18.49 19.68 3.14
C ASN A 48 17.10 19.40 2.57
N ILE A 49 16.37 20.48 2.26
CA ILE A 49 14.98 20.38 1.76
C ILE A 49 14.85 19.53 0.49
N TYR A 50 15.86 19.47 -0.38
CA TYR A 50 15.77 18.69 -1.61
C TYR A 50 15.78 17.18 -1.34
N GLU A 51 16.62 16.75 -0.41
CA GLU A 51 16.66 15.35 0.03
C GLU A 51 15.35 14.96 0.73
N ASP A 52 14.84 15.83 1.61
CA ASP A 52 13.56 15.60 2.28
C ASP A 52 12.41 15.44 1.29
N LEU A 53 12.34 16.30 0.27
CA LEU A 53 11.30 16.22 -0.75
C LEU A 53 11.39 14.90 -1.56
N MET A 54 12.59 14.44 -1.86
CA MET A 54 12.78 13.15 -2.56
C MET A 54 12.41 11.97 -1.66
N GLU A 55 12.74 12.02 -0.37
CA GLU A 55 12.38 10.96 0.58
C GLU A 55 10.86 10.92 0.80
N MET A 56 10.21 12.06 1.01
CA MET A 56 8.75 12.15 1.12
C MET A 56 8.05 11.60 -0.14
N ASP A 57 8.53 11.92 -1.34
CA ASP A 57 7.94 11.38 -2.58
C ASP A 57 8.18 9.86 -2.69
N ALA A 58 9.34 9.34 -2.27
CA ALA A 58 9.60 7.90 -2.23
C ALA A 58 8.68 7.16 -1.25
N LEU A 59 8.46 7.72 -0.05
CA LEU A 59 7.50 7.21 0.93
C LEU A 59 6.07 7.23 0.37
N MET A 60 5.67 8.34 -0.23
CA MET A 60 4.34 8.50 -0.81
C MET A 60 4.09 7.53 -1.97
N THR A 61 5.09 7.38 -2.85
CA THR A 61 5.07 6.39 -3.93
C THR A 61 4.88 4.97 -3.38
N SER A 62 5.61 4.62 -2.31
CA SER A 62 5.54 3.30 -1.69
C SER A 62 4.16 2.99 -1.12
N ILE A 63 3.50 3.99 -0.51
CA ILE A 63 2.12 3.90 -0.02
C ILE A 63 1.16 3.67 -1.18
N ILE A 64 1.21 4.53 -2.20
CA ILE A 64 0.27 4.53 -3.34
C ILE A 64 0.39 3.24 -4.17
N VAL A 65 1.61 2.77 -4.42
CA VAL A 65 1.85 1.51 -5.12
C VAL A 65 1.34 0.33 -4.31
N SER A 66 1.58 0.30 -3.00
CA SER A 66 1.11 -0.77 -2.12
C SER A 66 -0.42 -0.79 -2.04
N TYR A 67 -1.06 0.38 -1.95
CA TYR A 67 -2.52 0.51 -2.00
C TYR A 67 -3.07 0.02 -3.35
N GLY A 68 -2.46 0.45 -4.45
CA GLY A 68 -2.85 0.04 -5.80
C GLY A 68 -2.79 -1.46 -6.04
N ARG A 69 -1.87 -2.21 -5.38
CA ARG A 69 -1.77 -3.67 -5.49
C ARG A 69 -2.96 -4.41 -4.88
N LEU A 70 -3.64 -3.82 -3.91
CA LEU A 70 -4.81 -4.42 -3.27
C LEU A 70 -6.00 -4.48 -4.23
N PHE A 71 -6.16 -3.44 -5.05
CA PHE A 71 -7.34 -3.24 -5.90
C PHE A 71 -7.09 -3.50 -7.38
N ASN A 72 -5.83 -3.69 -7.80
CA ASN A 72 -5.50 -4.16 -9.14
C ASN A 72 -5.15 -5.64 -9.15
N SER A 73 -5.38 -6.31 -10.28
CA SER A 73 -4.91 -7.68 -10.48
C SER A 73 -3.38 -7.71 -10.55
N SER A 74 -2.72 -8.20 -9.51
CA SER A 74 -1.30 -8.57 -9.56
C SER A 74 -1.12 -10.08 -9.52
N PHE A 75 -0.02 -10.57 -10.12
CA PHE A 75 0.27 -12.00 -10.19
C PHE A 75 0.39 -12.59 -8.77
N GLY A 76 -0.54 -13.47 -8.40
CA GLY A 76 -0.49 -14.22 -7.14
C GLY A 76 -1.28 -13.66 -5.96
N SER A 77 -1.82 -12.44 -5.98
CA SER A 77 -2.71 -11.92 -4.92
C SER A 77 -4.19 -11.97 -5.33
N THR A 78 -5.09 -12.00 -4.34
CA THR A 78 -6.52 -11.86 -4.60
C THR A 78 -6.89 -10.38 -4.63
N ARG A 79 -7.36 -9.89 -5.79
CA ARG A 79 -7.90 -8.53 -5.91
C ARG A 79 -9.02 -8.31 -4.90
N MET A 80 -8.91 -7.24 -4.12
CA MET A 80 -9.97 -6.78 -3.23
C MET A 80 -11.09 -6.14 -4.05
N ASN A 81 -12.33 -6.47 -3.69
CA ASN A 81 -13.50 -5.87 -4.32
C ASN A 81 -13.65 -4.42 -3.82
N GLU A 82 -13.68 -3.45 -4.72
CA GLU A 82 -13.87 -2.03 -4.36
C GLU A 82 -15.17 -1.76 -3.60
N GLY A 83 -16.21 -2.58 -3.83
CA GLY A 83 -17.49 -2.49 -3.13
C GLY A 83 -17.43 -2.73 -1.62
N ILE A 84 -16.33 -3.28 -1.10
CA ILE A 84 -16.12 -3.45 0.35
C ILE A 84 -15.74 -2.13 1.03
N VAL A 85 -15.28 -1.12 0.28
CA VAL A 85 -14.86 0.17 0.83
C VAL A 85 -16.10 0.94 1.33
N PRO A 86 -16.11 1.38 2.61
CA PRO A 86 -17.20 2.15 3.19
C PRO A 86 -17.51 3.42 2.40
N ASN A 87 -18.79 3.79 2.32
CA ASN A 87 -19.24 4.93 1.52
C ASN A 87 -18.52 6.23 1.87
N ASN A 88 -18.26 6.49 3.15
CA ASN A 88 -17.55 7.67 3.63
C ASN A 88 -16.06 7.70 3.22
N LEU A 89 -15.48 6.56 2.85
CA LEU A 89 -14.07 6.42 2.46
C LEU A 89 -13.86 6.27 0.95
N ARG A 90 -14.94 6.18 0.16
CA ARG A 90 -14.87 5.92 -1.28
C ARG A 90 -14.17 7.02 -2.07
N GLU A 91 -14.41 8.27 -1.72
CA GLU A 91 -13.76 9.40 -2.39
C GLU A 91 -12.24 9.35 -2.16
N MET A 92 -11.82 8.99 -0.95
CA MET A 92 -10.40 8.80 -0.64
C MET A 92 -9.78 7.63 -1.40
N HIS A 93 -10.49 6.51 -1.45
CA HIS A 93 -10.07 5.34 -2.23
C HIS A 93 -9.84 5.69 -3.71
N LYS A 94 -10.78 6.42 -4.33
CA LYS A 94 -10.66 6.86 -5.73
C LYS A 94 -9.45 7.78 -5.91
N HIS A 95 -9.30 8.77 -5.04
CA HIS A 95 -8.18 9.71 -5.10
C HIS A 95 -6.82 9.00 -5.10
N ILE A 96 -6.60 8.02 -4.21
CA ILE A 96 -5.33 7.27 -4.15
C ILE A 96 -5.11 6.44 -5.43
N LEU A 97 -6.16 5.81 -5.97
CA LEU A 97 -6.05 5.07 -7.23
C LEU A 97 -5.76 6.00 -8.42
N ASP A 98 -6.34 7.20 -8.45
CA ASP A 98 -6.08 8.20 -9.47
C ASP A 98 -4.63 8.70 -9.41
N LEU A 99 -4.10 8.94 -8.20
CA LEU A 99 -2.68 9.27 -8.01
C LEU A 99 -1.77 8.17 -8.56
N ARG A 100 -2.08 6.90 -8.29
CA ARG A 100 -1.32 5.77 -8.84
C ARG A 100 -1.35 5.81 -10.37
N ASN A 101 -2.54 5.90 -10.96
CA ASN A 101 -2.71 5.78 -12.40
C ASN A 101 -2.06 6.95 -13.15
N ASN A 102 -2.21 8.18 -12.65
CA ASN A 102 -1.77 9.38 -13.34
C ASN A 102 -0.34 9.82 -12.99
N LYS A 103 0.10 9.68 -11.73
CA LYS A 103 1.42 10.15 -11.29
C LYS A 103 2.49 9.06 -11.34
N TYR A 104 2.14 7.80 -11.02
CA TYR A 104 3.13 6.76 -10.74
C TYR A 104 3.13 5.56 -11.70
N ALA A 105 2.07 5.32 -12.47
CA ALA A 105 1.96 4.16 -13.38
C ALA A 105 2.01 4.52 -14.88
N HIS A 106 1.47 5.66 -15.28
CA HIS A 106 1.58 6.18 -16.64
C HIS A 106 2.42 7.46 -16.63
N HIS A 107 3.37 7.61 -17.56
CA HIS A 107 4.05 8.89 -17.84
C HIS A 107 3.10 9.93 -18.48
N GLY A 108 1.79 9.81 -18.24
CA GLY A 108 0.80 10.79 -18.66
C GLY A 108 0.90 11.98 -17.73
N GLY A 109 1.61 13.02 -18.15
CA GLY A 109 1.99 14.18 -17.33
C GLY A 109 0.95 14.56 -16.28
N HIS A 110 1.21 14.17 -15.03
CA HIS A 110 0.47 14.68 -13.89
C HIS A 110 0.93 16.12 -13.63
N GLN A 111 0.01 17.02 -13.23
CA GLN A 111 0.34 18.41 -12.91
C GLN A 111 1.43 18.56 -11.83
N SER A 112 1.72 17.48 -11.10
CA SER A 112 2.77 17.43 -10.08
C SER A 112 4.18 17.19 -10.62
N ILE A 113 4.41 17.02 -11.92
CA ILE A 113 5.75 17.07 -12.53
C ILE A 113 5.61 17.80 -13.87
N GLN A 114 5.83 19.11 -13.87
CA GLN A 114 5.90 19.89 -15.11
C GLN A 114 7.37 20.09 -15.50
N PRO A 115 7.89 19.39 -16.52
CA PRO A 115 9.23 19.64 -17.00
C PRO A 115 9.29 21.03 -17.62
N ASN A 116 10.28 21.83 -17.21
CA ASN A 116 10.58 23.11 -17.82
C ASN A 116 11.98 23.07 -18.44
N ILE A 117 12.12 23.76 -19.56
CA ILE A 117 13.41 23.96 -20.23
C ILE A 117 13.53 25.45 -20.53
N SER A 118 14.56 26.09 -20.00
CA SER A 118 14.91 27.45 -20.36
C SER A 118 16.20 27.43 -21.16
N ILE A 119 16.15 28.00 -22.36
CA ILE A 119 17.31 28.09 -23.25
C ILE A 119 17.70 29.57 -23.36
N GLU A 120 18.91 29.90 -22.94
CA GLU A 120 19.45 31.25 -23.02
C GLU A 120 20.60 31.30 -24.03
N ASN A 121 20.54 32.22 -24.99
CA ASN A 121 21.60 32.40 -25.98
C ASN A 121 22.65 33.39 -25.47
N LYS A 122 23.90 32.94 -25.31
CA LYS A 122 25.05 33.76 -24.90
C LYS A 122 25.96 34.14 -26.09
N GLY A 123 25.42 34.14 -27.31
CA GLY A 123 26.10 34.54 -28.54
C GLY A 123 26.92 33.41 -29.17
N THR A 124 27.86 32.82 -28.42
CA THR A 124 28.73 31.73 -28.93
C THR A 124 28.26 30.32 -28.54
N HIS A 125 27.33 30.24 -27.59
CA HIS A 125 26.79 28.98 -27.08
C HIS A 125 25.38 29.22 -26.50
N LEU A 126 24.60 28.14 -26.45
CA LEU A 126 23.30 28.11 -25.80
C LEU A 126 23.47 27.48 -24.41
N ASN A 127 22.99 28.18 -23.38
CA ASN A 127 22.84 27.63 -22.05
C ASN A 127 21.45 27.00 -21.95
N VAL A 128 21.41 25.71 -21.66
CA VAL A 128 20.16 24.99 -21.41
C VAL A 128 20.09 24.71 -19.92
N ALA A 129 19.06 25.25 -19.26
CA ALA A 129 18.71 24.85 -17.90
C ALA A 129 17.45 23.98 -17.95
N LEU A 130 17.55 22.83 -17.31
CA LEU A 130 16.46 21.87 -17.14
C LEU A 130 15.92 22.04 -15.72
N GLY A 131 14.61 22.08 -15.55
CA GLY A 131 13.95 22.05 -14.25
C GLY A 131 12.65 21.28 -14.32
N ALA A 132 12.07 21.01 -13.16
CA ALA A 132 10.76 20.40 -13.04
C ALA A 132 10.02 21.03 -11.86
N GLU A 133 8.77 21.42 -12.05
CA GLU A 133 7.89 21.77 -10.94
C GLU A 133 7.30 20.48 -10.37
N ILE A 134 7.75 20.11 -9.17
CA ILE A 134 7.27 18.91 -8.49
C ILE A 134 6.21 19.30 -7.45
N GLY A 135 4.95 18.95 -7.72
CA GLY A 135 3.89 18.97 -6.72
C GLY A 135 4.19 17.91 -5.66
N THR A 136 4.74 18.34 -4.53
CA THR A 136 5.11 17.49 -3.39
C THR A 136 4.08 17.63 -2.28
N TRP A 137 3.73 16.51 -1.67
CA TRP A 137 2.93 16.49 -0.45
C TRP A 137 3.88 16.68 0.72
N LEU A 138 3.68 17.72 1.53
CA LEU A 138 4.45 17.92 2.75
C LEU A 138 3.85 17.04 3.84
N GLY A 139 4.52 15.94 4.15
CA GLY A 139 4.08 14.97 5.16
C GLY A 139 2.88 14.12 4.73
N ALA A 140 2.31 13.41 5.71
CA ALA A 140 1.24 12.44 5.48
C ALA A 140 -0.14 13.12 5.42
N PRO A 141 -0.94 12.90 4.36
CA PRO A 141 -2.31 13.41 4.30
C PRO A 141 -3.18 12.79 5.41
N GLN A 142 -3.67 13.62 6.33
CA GLN A 142 -4.40 13.14 7.53
C GLN A 142 -5.71 12.44 7.18
N GLU A 143 -6.34 12.87 6.09
CA GLU A 143 -7.57 12.29 5.56
C GLU A 143 -7.41 10.86 5.03
N TRP A 144 -6.18 10.35 4.90
CA TRP A 144 -5.91 8.96 4.51
C TRP A 144 -5.88 8.02 5.71
N LYS A 145 -5.71 8.55 6.92
CA LYS A 145 -5.53 7.77 8.15
C LYS A 145 -6.69 6.80 8.38
N GLU A 146 -7.92 7.31 8.36
CA GLU A 146 -9.13 6.51 8.61
C GLU A 146 -9.27 5.37 7.60
N LEU A 147 -8.97 5.63 6.32
CA LEU A 147 -8.98 4.61 5.28
C LEU A 147 -7.96 3.50 5.55
N PHE A 148 -6.75 3.85 5.96
CA PHE A 148 -5.69 2.88 6.24
C PHE A 148 -5.94 2.09 7.52
N GLU A 149 -6.53 2.70 8.56
CA GLU A 149 -6.96 2.02 9.78
C GLU A 149 -8.09 1.02 9.50
N TRP A 150 -9.10 1.45 8.74
CA TRP A 150 -10.19 0.59 8.31
C TRP A 150 -9.67 -0.61 7.51
N LEU A 151 -8.73 -0.37 6.58
CA LEU A 151 -8.17 -1.41 5.72
C LEU A 151 -7.41 -2.47 6.52
N ASP A 152 -6.64 -2.05 7.53
CA ASP A 152 -5.96 -2.94 8.47
C ASP A 152 -6.95 -3.81 9.26
N GLY A 153 -7.95 -3.18 9.87
CA GLY A 153 -9.02 -3.87 10.58
C GLY A 153 -9.80 -4.86 9.70
N TYR A 154 -10.10 -4.46 8.46
CA TYR A 154 -10.76 -5.33 7.47
C TYR A 154 -9.93 -6.58 7.17
N MET A 155 -8.62 -6.42 6.92
CA MET A 155 -7.74 -7.55 6.62
C MET A 155 -7.63 -8.52 7.79
N HIS A 156 -7.46 -8.01 9.02
CA HIS A 156 -7.46 -8.85 10.22
C HIS A 156 -8.79 -9.60 10.41
N SER A 157 -9.92 -8.94 10.15
CA SER A 157 -11.25 -9.57 10.21
C SER A 157 -11.40 -10.71 9.19
N GLU A 158 -10.98 -10.49 7.95
CA GLU A 158 -11.06 -11.50 6.90
C GLU A 158 -10.18 -12.73 7.21
N VAL A 159 -8.98 -12.56 7.77
CA VAL A 159 -8.13 -13.69 8.19
C VAL A 159 -8.85 -14.51 9.27
N LYS A 160 -9.37 -13.84 10.30
CA LYS A 160 -10.11 -14.50 11.38
C LYS A 160 -11.30 -15.30 10.85
N LYS A 161 -12.05 -14.77 9.87
CA LYS A 161 -13.15 -15.50 9.22
C LYS A 161 -12.67 -16.75 8.49
N LYS A 162 -11.54 -16.70 7.77
CA LYS A 162 -10.99 -17.88 7.08
C LYS A 162 -10.48 -18.94 8.05
N LEU A 163 -9.83 -18.54 9.15
CA LEU A 163 -9.37 -19.48 10.19
C LEU A 163 -10.55 -20.12 10.93
N ALA A 164 -11.61 -19.35 11.22
CA ALA A 164 -12.84 -19.88 11.81
C ALA A 164 -13.55 -20.88 10.87
N MET A 165 -13.55 -20.62 9.56
CA MET A 165 -14.05 -21.56 8.56
C MET A 165 -13.25 -22.87 8.58
N LEU A 166 -11.91 -22.80 8.55
CA LEU A 166 -11.06 -23.99 8.63
C LEU A 166 -11.31 -24.77 9.91
N THR A 167 -11.48 -24.07 11.04
CA THR A 167 -11.82 -24.70 12.32
C THR A 167 -13.13 -25.49 12.24
N LYS A 168 -14.15 -24.93 11.60
CA LYS A 168 -15.44 -25.60 11.39
C LYS A 168 -15.30 -26.81 10.46
N LEU A 169 -14.45 -26.74 9.43
CA LEU A 169 -14.26 -27.81 8.46
C LEU A 169 -13.47 -28.98 9.02
N THR A 170 -12.42 -28.71 9.80
CA THR A 170 -11.49 -29.75 10.27
C THR A 170 -11.81 -30.24 11.69
N GLY A 171 -12.67 -29.55 12.43
CA GLY A 171 -12.92 -29.83 13.85
C GLY A 171 -11.73 -29.56 14.76
N ILE A 172 -10.69 -28.88 14.26
CA ILE A 172 -9.45 -28.54 14.96
C ILE A 172 -9.31 -27.03 14.95
N GLU A 173 -8.88 -26.44 16.06
CA GLU A 173 -8.75 -24.99 16.16
C GLU A 173 -7.58 -24.44 15.32
N TRP A 174 -7.88 -23.53 14.38
CA TRP A 174 -6.89 -22.79 13.61
C TRP A 174 -6.75 -21.37 14.17
N LYS A 175 -5.54 -21.00 14.59
CA LYS A 175 -5.22 -19.68 15.15
C LYS A 175 -4.00 -19.09 14.46
N ILE A 176 -3.97 -17.76 14.35
CA ILE A 176 -2.72 -17.04 14.07
C ILE A 176 -1.91 -16.99 15.37
N GLN A 177 -0.59 -17.03 15.26
CA GLN A 177 0.23 -16.66 16.41
C GLN A 177 0.02 -15.16 16.66
N ASP A 178 -0.52 -14.82 17.82
CA ASP A 178 -0.62 -13.42 18.22
C ASP A 178 0.79 -12.92 18.52
N HIS A 179 1.20 -11.92 17.76
CA HIS A 179 2.34 -11.09 18.09
C HIS A 179 1.80 -9.73 18.47
N ASP A 180 2.48 -9.04 19.38
CA ASP A 180 2.13 -7.66 19.68
C ASP A 180 2.08 -6.84 18.39
N ALA A 181 1.07 -5.97 18.29
CA ALA A 181 0.97 -5.06 17.16
C ALA A 181 2.30 -4.29 17.05
N PRO A 182 2.86 -4.18 15.83
CA PRO A 182 4.07 -3.40 15.65
C PRO A 182 3.92 -1.97 16.18
N TRP A 183 4.99 -1.40 16.73
CA TRP A 183 4.98 -0.08 17.38
C TRP A 183 4.54 1.07 16.46
N TRP A 184 4.58 0.89 15.14
CA TRP A 184 4.15 1.89 14.15
C TRP A 184 2.64 1.85 13.84
N ILE A 185 1.88 0.94 14.47
CA ILE A 185 0.42 0.85 14.36
C ILE A 185 -0.28 1.67 15.45
N SER A 186 0.45 2.05 16.51
CA SER A 186 -0.01 2.80 17.69
C SER A 186 -0.72 4.11 17.39
#